data_AF-A0A1P8U4W7-F1
#
_entry.id   AF-A0A1P8U4W7-F1
#
_cell.length_a   1.000
_cell.length_b   1.000
_cell.length_c   1.000
_cell.angle_alpha   90.00
_cell.angle_beta   90.00
_cell.angle_gamma   90.00
#
_symmetry.space_group_name_H-M   'P 1'
#
loop_
_entity.id
_entity.type
_entity.pdbx_description
1 polymer ?
#
loop_
_entity_poly.entity_id
_entity_poly.type
_entity_poly.pdbx_seq_one_letter_code
_entity_poly.pdbx_strand_id
1 'polypeptide(L)'
;MDERETRWPALRIAAWQDTRDTLQLWTQMVGKLRMALAPHQNHWWHVPLYVDARGLTTGLMPAGSLGLEVRFDVIAHELVFERTDGTVRAMALRPRSVADFSREFVTVLTALDVPARIHPGAGRAARGHPVRRGRDPRVVRRRRGGTLLALAHHDRADHGPVPRRVGGQGQPVHFFWGAFDLATSRFSGRPAPQHPGGGPVA
;
A
#
# COMPACT_ATOMS: atom_id res chain seq x y z
N MET A 1 24.61 -24.83 21.52
CA MET A 1 23.61 -24.79 20.44
C MET A 1 22.97 -23.44 20.54
N ASP A 2 23.38 -22.53 19.67
CA ASP A 2 23.08 -21.09 19.75
C ASP A 2 21.64 -20.86 19.30
N GLU A 3 20.76 -20.59 20.27
CA GLU A 3 19.41 -20.09 20.02
C GLU A 3 19.56 -18.74 19.32
N ARG A 4 19.40 -18.72 17.99
CA ARG A 4 19.17 -17.48 17.25
C ARG A 4 17.82 -16.93 17.69
N GLU A 5 17.86 -16.23 18.81
CA GLU A 5 16.80 -15.44 19.42
C GLU A 5 16.02 -14.75 18.30
N THR A 6 14.74 -15.12 18.16
CA THR A 6 13.87 -14.68 17.09
C THR A 6 13.73 -13.15 17.15
N ARG A 7 14.59 -12.42 16.41
CA ARG A 7 14.75 -10.94 16.42
C ARG A 7 13.54 -10.16 15.89
N TRP A 8 12.38 -10.80 15.75
CA TRP A 8 11.17 -10.20 15.24
C TRP A 8 10.40 -9.55 16.39
N PRO A 9 10.12 -8.23 16.32
CA PRO A 9 9.36 -7.58 17.37
C PRO A 9 7.90 -8.07 17.36
N ALA A 10 7.33 -8.25 18.56
CA ALA A 10 5.93 -8.61 18.68
C ALA A 10 5.00 -7.54 18.06
N LEU A 11 4.24 -7.91 17.03
CA LEU A 11 3.25 -7.07 16.34
C LEU A 11 1.83 -7.28 16.91
N ARG A 12 1.64 -7.08 18.22
CA ARG A 12 0.32 -7.19 18.84
C ARG A 12 -0.61 -6.07 18.33
N ILE A 13 -1.62 -6.42 17.54
CA ILE A 13 -2.56 -5.46 16.91
C ILE A 13 -3.17 -4.50 17.94
N ALA A 14 -3.59 -5.02 19.09
CA ALA A 14 -4.17 -4.23 20.18
C ALA A 14 -3.28 -3.05 20.64
N ALA A 15 -1.95 -3.14 20.47
CA ALA A 15 -1.02 -2.10 20.90
C ALA A 15 -0.87 -0.93 19.88
N TRP A 16 -1.57 -0.98 18.74
CA TRP A 16 -1.49 0.06 17.70
C TRP A 16 -2.72 0.14 16.79
N GLN A 17 -3.86 -0.41 17.22
CA GLN A 17 -5.08 -0.51 16.42
C GLN A 17 -5.50 0.84 15.83
N ASP A 18 -5.56 1.91 16.63
CA ASP A 18 -5.94 3.24 16.15
C ASP A 18 -4.99 3.77 15.04
N THR A 19 -3.70 3.46 15.16
CA THR A 19 -2.70 3.83 14.14
C THR A 19 -2.88 3.00 12.88
N ARG A 20 -3.11 1.69 13.01
CA ARG A 20 -3.37 0.78 11.90
C ARG A 20 -4.61 1.23 11.12
N ASP A 21 -5.70 1.49 11.83
CA ASP A 21 -6.99 1.81 11.22
C ASP A 21 -6.93 3.17 10.51
N THR A 22 -6.23 4.15 11.09
CA THR A 22 -5.96 5.44 10.43
C THR A 22 -5.09 5.27 9.18
N LEU A 23 -3.99 4.52 9.29
CA LEU A 23 -3.09 4.26 8.17
C LEU A 23 -3.80 3.51 7.05
N GLN A 24 -4.66 2.54 7.38
CA GLN A 24 -5.50 1.85 6.42
C GLN A 24 -6.36 2.84 5.64
N LEU A 25 -7.09 3.71 6.33
CA LEU A 25 -7.92 4.73 5.66
C LEU A 25 -7.10 5.68 4.78
N TRP A 26 -5.88 6.05 5.18
CA TRP A 26 -4.98 6.83 4.32
C TRP A 26 -4.53 6.04 3.08
N THR A 27 -4.13 4.77 3.24
CA THR A 27 -3.76 3.91 2.11
C THR A 27 -4.93 3.69 1.16
N GLN A 28 -6.18 3.65 1.65
CA GLN A 28 -7.36 3.58 0.78
C GLN A 28 -7.51 4.79 -0.13
N MET A 29 -7.11 6.00 0.30
CA MET A 29 -7.16 7.19 -0.55
C MET A 29 -6.15 7.10 -1.70
N VAL A 30 -4.90 6.75 -1.38
CA VAL A 30 -3.82 6.57 -2.37
C VAL A 30 -4.12 5.39 -3.30
N GLY A 31 -4.68 4.32 -2.76
CA GLY A 31 -5.12 3.17 -3.52
C GLY A 31 -6.22 3.50 -4.54
N LYS A 32 -7.18 4.35 -4.16
CA LYS A 32 -8.20 4.88 -5.09
C LYS A 32 -7.63 5.81 -6.14
N LEU A 33 -6.65 6.64 -5.80
CA LEU A 33 -5.89 7.42 -6.78
C LEU A 33 -5.26 6.48 -7.81
N ARG A 34 -4.57 5.44 -7.35
CA ARG A 34 -3.95 4.45 -8.23
C ARG A 34 -4.95 3.72 -9.11
N MET A 35 -6.08 3.30 -8.54
CA MET A 35 -7.16 2.69 -9.30
C MET A 35 -7.76 3.62 -10.38
N ALA A 36 -7.76 4.94 -10.14
CA ALA A 36 -8.25 5.92 -11.11
C ALA A 36 -7.22 6.26 -12.21
N LEU A 37 -5.92 6.12 -11.94
CA LEU A 37 -4.84 6.54 -12.84
C LEU A 37 -4.18 5.38 -13.59
N ALA A 38 -4.04 4.21 -12.96
CA ALA A 38 -3.37 3.07 -13.55
C ALA A 38 -4.28 2.35 -14.55
N PRO A 39 -3.75 1.88 -15.70
CA PRO A 39 -4.51 1.09 -16.64
C PRO A 39 -5.08 -0.16 -15.95
N HIS A 40 -6.33 -0.48 -16.23
CA HIS A 40 -6.95 -1.69 -15.70
C HIS A 40 -6.16 -2.93 -16.14
N GLN A 41 -5.86 -3.78 -15.17
CA GLN A 41 -5.20 -5.07 -15.35
C GLN A 41 -6.03 -6.16 -14.69
N ASN A 42 -5.99 -7.36 -15.28
CA ASN A 42 -6.65 -8.56 -14.77
C ASN A 42 -6.34 -8.77 -13.28
N HIS A 43 -7.28 -9.38 -12.56
CA HIS A 43 -7.17 -9.66 -11.13
C HIS A 43 -6.86 -8.43 -10.25
N TRP A 44 -7.24 -7.22 -10.70
CA TRP A 44 -6.99 -5.97 -9.99
C TRP A 44 -5.51 -5.68 -9.69
N TRP A 45 -4.57 -6.26 -10.46
CA TRP A 45 -3.12 -6.11 -10.24
C TRP A 45 -2.58 -4.69 -10.45
N HIS A 46 -3.39 -3.80 -11.02
CA HIS A 46 -3.09 -2.38 -11.16
C HIS A 46 -3.38 -1.58 -9.89
N VAL A 47 -4.08 -2.16 -8.90
CA VAL A 47 -4.56 -1.48 -7.70
C VAL A 47 -3.65 -1.57 -6.44
N PRO A 48 -2.78 -2.59 -6.23
CA PRO A 48 -2.03 -2.70 -4.98
C PRO A 48 -0.97 -1.62 -4.86
N LEU A 49 -0.52 -1.38 -3.62
CA LEU A 49 0.72 -0.67 -3.35
C LEU A 49 1.88 -1.69 -3.28
N TYR A 50 3.09 -1.25 -3.59
CA TYR A 50 4.29 -2.06 -3.52
C TYR A 50 5.15 -1.62 -2.34
N VAL A 51 5.90 -2.56 -1.78
CA VAL A 51 6.86 -2.28 -0.71
C VAL A 51 8.18 -1.82 -1.32
N ASP A 52 8.73 -0.73 -0.78
CA ASP A 52 10.09 -0.29 -1.05
C ASP A 52 10.89 -0.12 0.26
N ALA A 53 12.13 0.36 0.15
CA ALA A 53 13.04 0.51 1.28
C ALA A 53 12.55 1.50 2.36
N ARG A 54 11.58 2.37 2.04
CA ARG A 54 11.10 3.44 2.92
C ARG A 54 9.65 3.24 3.35
N GLY A 55 8.88 2.46 2.63
CA GLY A 55 7.49 2.19 2.95
C GLY A 55 6.69 1.58 1.80
N LEU A 56 5.58 2.23 1.45
CA LEU A 56 4.66 1.78 0.42
C LEU A 56 4.64 2.78 -0.73
N THR A 57 4.80 2.31 -1.96
CA THR A 57 4.73 3.14 -3.16
C THR A 57 3.63 2.65 -4.09
N THR A 58 2.99 3.57 -4.80
CA THR A 58 2.18 3.21 -5.96
C THR A 58 3.03 2.66 -7.10
N GLY A 59 4.33 2.95 -7.13
CA GLY A 59 5.10 2.96 -8.37
C GLY A 59 4.59 4.04 -9.33
N LEU A 60 5.24 4.15 -10.49
CA LEU A 60 4.88 5.16 -11.48
C LEU A 60 3.48 4.90 -12.06
N MET A 61 2.61 5.91 -12.00
CA MET A 61 1.27 5.91 -12.58
C MET A 61 1.18 6.95 -13.71
N PRO A 62 0.37 6.71 -14.76
CA PRO A 62 0.04 7.76 -15.72
C PRO A 62 -0.75 8.90 -15.07
N ALA A 63 -0.40 10.15 -15.38
CA ALA A 63 -1.07 11.36 -14.92
C ALA A 63 -1.06 12.43 -16.03
N GLY A 64 -1.99 12.34 -16.97
CA GLY A 64 -2.01 13.19 -18.15
C GLY A 64 -0.85 12.87 -19.09
N SER A 65 -0.07 13.88 -19.49
CA SER A 65 1.16 13.72 -20.29
C SER A 65 2.40 13.34 -19.46
N LEU A 66 2.26 13.26 -18.14
CA LEU A 66 3.35 13.00 -17.20
C LEU A 66 3.05 11.77 -16.36
N GLY A 67 4.05 11.32 -15.60
CA GLY A 67 3.88 10.29 -14.59
C GLY A 67 3.84 10.86 -13.17
N LEU A 68 3.15 10.16 -12.28
CA LEU A 68 3.06 10.43 -10.85
C LEU A 68 3.36 9.16 -10.05
N GLU A 69 4.26 9.25 -9.09
CA GLU A 69 4.43 8.26 -8.03
C GLU A 69 4.01 8.87 -6.69
N VAL A 70 3.30 8.09 -5.87
CA VAL A 70 2.96 8.46 -4.51
C VAL A 70 3.52 7.43 -3.54
N ARG A 71 4.32 7.88 -2.57
CA ARG A 71 5.01 7.03 -1.59
C ARG A 71 4.65 7.42 -0.16
N PHE A 72 4.20 6.44 0.62
CA PHE A 72 4.21 6.52 2.08
C PHE A 72 5.63 6.26 2.58
N ASP A 73 6.36 7.32 2.90
CA ASP A 73 7.63 7.26 3.59
C ASP A 73 7.39 7.15 5.10
N VAL A 74 7.39 5.93 5.62
CA VAL A 74 7.13 5.69 7.04
C VAL A 74 8.36 5.96 7.92
N ILE A 75 9.53 6.23 7.31
CA ILE A 75 10.76 6.58 8.01
C ILE A 75 10.82 8.08 8.25
N ALA A 76 10.52 8.88 7.22
CA ALA A 76 10.44 10.34 7.31
C ALA A 76 9.08 10.82 7.84
N HIS A 77 8.07 9.95 7.89
CA HIS A 77 6.68 10.27 8.23
C HIS A 77 6.05 11.25 7.23
N GLU A 78 6.20 10.95 5.93
CA GLU A 78 5.71 11.78 4.84
C GLU A 78 4.95 10.96 3.80
N LEU A 79 3.94 11.58 3.19
CA LEU A 79 3.36 11.12 1.93
C LEU A 79 3.96 11.97 0.82
N VAL A 80 4.83 11.38 0.01
CA VAL A 80 5.59 12.05 -1.04
C VAL A 80 4.92 11.82 -2.39
N PHE A 81 4.82 12.87 -3.19
CA PHE A 81 4.31 12.88 -4.55
C PHE A 81 5.44 13.31 -5.47
N GLU A 82 5.84 12.45 -6.39
CA GLU A 82 6.94 12.67 -7.32
C GLU A 82 6.42 12.62 -8.75
N ARG A 83 6.68 13.67 -9.53
CA ARG A 83 6.33 13.71 -10.96
C ARG A 83 7.55 13.49 -11.84
N THR A 84 7.31 12.99 -13.05
CA THR A 84 8.39 12.75 -14.04
C THR A 84 9.06 14.03 -14.56
N ASP A 85 8.51 15.21 -14.27
CA ASP A 85 9.13 16.51 -14.54
C ASP A 85 10.04 17.00 -13.39
N GLY A 86 10.23 16.18 -12.35
CA GLY A 86 11.04 16.51 -11.17
C GLY A 86 10.27 17.29 -10.09
N THR A 87 8.99 17.61 -10.29
CA THR A 87 8.18 18.27 -9.26
C THR A 87 7.95 17.31 -8.09
N VAL A 88 8.28 17.77 -6.88
CA VAL A 88 8.05 17.03 -5.64
C VAL A 88 7.15 17.83 -4.69
N ARG A 89 6.18 17.14 -4.09
CA ARG A 89 5.35 17.64 -2.99
C ARG A 89 5.31 16.60 -1.88
N ALA A 90 5.17 17.03 -0.63
CA ALA A 90 5.06 16.14 0.51
C ALA A 90 3.98 16.61 1.46
N MET A 91 3.32 15.66 2.11
CA MET A 91 2.39 15.89 3.22
C MET A 91 2.90 15.17 4.46
N ALA A 92 2.85 15.84 5.62
CA ALA A 92 3.25 15.21 6.87
C ALA A 92 2.24 14.14 7.32
N LEU A 93 2.71 12.90 7.52
CA LEU A 93 1.98 11.82 8.17
C LEU A 93 2.00 12.05 9.69
N ARG A 94 1.21 13.03 10.12
CA ARG A 94 1.09 13.43 11.53
C ARG A 94 -0.33 13.18 12.04
N PRO A 95 -0.54 13.23 13.36
CA PRO A 95 -1.84 12.95 13.94
C PRO A 95 -2.85 14.02 13.54
N ARG A 96 -3.91 13.60 12.85
CA ARG A 96 -4.97 14.47 12.32
C ARG A 96 -6.20 13.63 12.00
N SER A 97 -7.33 14.29 11.77
CA SER A 97 -8.51 13.57 11.30
C SER A 97 -8.30 13.08 9.85
N VAL A 98 -8.97 11.97 9.51
CA VAL A 98 -9.00 11.45 8.13
C VAL A 98 -9.59 12.48 7.18
N ALA A 99 -10.52 13.31 7.64
CA ALA A 99 -11.09 14.40 6.86
C ALA A 99 -10.06 15.49 6.54
N ASP A 100 -9.25 15.91 7.52
CA ASP A 100 -8.19 16.90 7.30
C ASP A 100 -7.15 16.36 6.34
N PHE A 101 -6.76 15.09 6.48
CA PHE A 101 -5.82 14.44 5.59
C PHE A 101 -6.37 14.39 4.15
N SER A 102 -7.63 13.98 3.99
CA SER A 102 -8.32 13.94 2.70
C SER A 102 -8.36 15.30 2.00
N ARG A 103 -8.68 16.37 2.73
CA ARG A 103 -8.70 17.72 2.16
C ARG A 103 -7.32 18.15 1.66
N GLU A 104 -6.27 17.96 2.45
CA GLU A 104 -4.90 18.30 2.04
C GLU A 104 -4.42 17.43 0.87
N PHE A 105 -4.76 16.15 0.88
CA PHE A 105 -4.47 15.22 -0.22
C PHE A 105 -5.08 15.71 -1.54
N VAL A 106 -6.36 16.09 -1.54
CA VAL A 106 -7.01 16.66 -2.72
C VAL A 106 -6.36 17.99 -3.13
N THR A 107 -6.05 18.87 -2.17
CA THR A 107 -5.35 20.13 -2.46
C THR A 107 -4.01 19.91 -3.16
N VAL A 108 -3.21 18.93 -2.71
CA VAL A 108 -1.92 18.59 -3.34
C VAL A 108 -2.13 18.06 -4.76
N LEU A 109 -3.11 17.17 -4.96
CA LEU A 109 -3.42 16.65 -6.30
C LEU A 109 -3.89 17.74 -7.26
N THR A 110 -4.72 18.68 -6.80
CA THR A 110 -5.13 19.85 -7.59
C THR A 110 -3.93 20.73 -7.93
N ALA A 111 -3.04 20.98 -6.97
CA ALA A 111 -1.83 21.80 -7.20
C ALA A 111 -0.83 21.13 -8.16
N LEU A 112 -0.87 19.80 -8.27
CA LEU A 112 -0.07 19.00 -9.21
C LEU A 112 -0.78 18.77 -10.55
N ASP A 113 -1.97 19.34 -10.76
CA ASP A 113 -2.79 19.18 -11.97
C ASP A 113 -3.01 17.70 -12.36
N VAL A 114 -3.29 16.86 -11.37
CA VAL A 114 -3.51 15.42 -11.58
C VAL A 114 -4.95 15.18 -12.05
N PRO A 115 -5.17 14.56 -13.23
CA PRO A 115 -6.50 14.43 -13.83
C PRO A 115 -7.35 13.28 -13.23
N ALA A 116 -7.31 13.09 -11.90
CA ALA A 116 -8.01 12.01 -11.22
C ALA A 116 -9.32 12.50 -10.56
N ARG A 117 -10.46 11.91 -10.95
CA ARG A 117 -11.73 12.06 -10.21
C ARG A 117 -11.76 11.07 -9.04
N ILE A 118 -11.22 11.46 -7.89
CA ILE A 118 -11.27 10.64 -6.68
C ILE A 118 -12.50 11.05 -5.87
N HIS A 119 -13.44 10.12 -5.67
CA HIS A 119 -14.52 10.34 -4.71
C HIS A 119 -13.97 10.23 -3.27
N PRO A 120 -14.03 11.30 -2.44
CA PRO A 120 -13.46 11.32 -1.09
C PRO A 120 -14.15 10.38 -0.10
N GLY A 121 -15.28 9.76 -0.49
CA GLY A 121 -15.98 8.80 0.33
C GLY A 121 -15.15 7.52 0.48
N ALA A 122 -14.36 7.41 1.55
CA ALA A 122 -14.06 6.11 2.13
C ALA A 122 -15.39 5.37 2.32
N GLY A 123 -15.45 4.08 1.96
CA GLY A 123 -16.69 3.30 2.00
C GLY A 123 -17.39 3.41 3.37
N ARG A 124 -18.66 3.00 3.46
CA ARG A 124 -19.61 3.15 4.59
C ARG A 124 -19.05 3.15 6.04
N ALA A 125 -17.87 2.59 6.30
CA ALA A 125 -17.11 2.65 7.56
C ALA A 125 -16.58 4.05 7.96
N ALA A 126 -16.53 5.04 7.07
CA ALA A 126 -15.84 6.32 7.32
C ALA A 126 -16.61 7.34 8.19
N ARG A 127 -17.88 7.11 8.51
CA ARG A 127 -18.71 8.11 9.21
C ARG A 127 -18.61 8.11 10.74
N GLY A 128 -17.77 7.25 11.34
CA GLY A 128 -17.88 6.97 12.78
C GLY A 128 -16.60 7.02 13.62
N HIS A 129 -15.41 7.21 13.06
CA HIS A 129 -14.19 7.22 13.86
C HIS A 129 -13.60 8.63 14.02
N PRO A 130 -14.03 9.40 15.03
CA PRO A 130 -13.22 10.50 15.51
C PRO A 130 -11.88 9.92 15.97
N VAL A 131 -10.79 10.36 15.35
CA VAL A 131 -9.43 10.12 15.86
C VAL A 131 -9.42 10.67 17.27
N ARG A 132 -9.38 9.78 18.27
CA ARG A 132 -9.35 10.16 19.68
C ARG A 132 -8.06 10.94 19.89
N ARG A 133 -8.16 12.28 20.03
CA ARG A 133 -7.06 13.12 20.49
C ARG A 133 -6.70 12.65 21.89
N GLY A 134 -5.64 11.85 22.03
CA GLY A 134 -5.17 11.46 23.36
C GLY A 134 -4.37 10.16 23.41
N ARG A 135 -3.17 10.16 22.83
CA ARG A 135 -1.89 9.72 23.45
C ARG A 135 -0.82 9.64 22.35
N ASP A 136 0.23 10.42 22.54
CA ASP A 136 1.48 10.54 21.75
C ASP A 136 1.56 9.67 20.49
N PRO A 137 1.21 10.20 19.31
CA PRO A 137 1.20 9.44 18.09
C PRO A 137 2.56 9.65 17.44
N ARG A 138 3.53 8.89 17.96
CA ARG A 138 4.74 8.51 17.23
C ARG A 138 4.28 7.60 16.08
N VAL A 139 3.71 8.24 15.06
CA VAL A 139 3.13 7.67 13.84
C VAL A 139 4.03 6.54 13.39
N VAL A 140 3.54 5.30 13.47
CA VAL A 140 4.33 4.10 13.16
C VAL A 140 5.73 4.17 13.79
N ARG A 141 5.86 3.91 15.10
CA ARG A 141 7.17 3.72 15.78
C ARG A 141 8.12 3.05 14.77
N ARG A 142 9.29 3.66 14.45
CA ARG A 142 10.27 3.16 13.44
C ARG A 142 10.40 1.64 13.36
N ARG A 143 10.31 0.97 14.52
CA ARG A 143 10.28 -0.49 14.65
C ARG A 143 9.11 -1.16 13.93
N ARG A 144 7.85 -0.72 14.09
CA ARG A 144 6.63 -1.39 13.57
C ARG A 144 6.44 -1.23 12.05
N GLY A 145 6.72 -0.04 11.50
CA GLY A 145 6.72 0.18 10.05
C GLY A 145 7.84 -0.59 9.37
N GLY A 146 9.04 -0.55 9.97
CA GLY A 146 10.16 -1.39 9.58
C GLY A 146 9.86 -2.89 9.68
N THR A 147 8.99 -3.34 10.60
CA THR A 147 8.64 -4.76 10.73
C THR A 147 7.70 -5.21 9.62
N LEU A 148 6.67 -4.43 9.26
CA LEU A 148 5.77 -4.74 8.14
C LEU A 148 6.54 -4.78 6.81
N LEU A 149 7.46 -3.83 6.61
CA LEU A 149 8.35 -3.81 5.45
C LEU A 149 9.35 -4.96 5.47
N ALA A 150 9.91 -5.29 6.64
CA ALA A 150 10.80 -6.43 6.81
C ALA A 150 10.07 -7.76 6.56
N LEU A 151 8.80 -7.90 6.94
CA LEU A 151 7.99 -9.09 6.62
C LEU A 151 7.75 -9.22 5.12
N ALA A 152 7.44 -8.11 4.43
CA ALA A 152 7.30 -8.12 2.97
C ALA A 152 8.64 -8.38 2.24
N HIS A 153 9.76 -7.90 2.78
CA HIS A 153 11.10 -8.22 2.28
C HIS A 153 11.50 -9.67 2.58
N HIS A 154 11.12 -10.22 3.74
CA HIS A 154 11.43 -11.60 4.11
C HIS A 154 10.62 -12.60 3.29
N ASP A 155 9.35 -12.30 2.97
CA ASP A 155 8.59 -13.08 1.99
C ASP A 155 9.27 -13.12 0.62
N ARG A 156 9.98 -12.05 0.22
CA ARG A 156 10.79 -12.08 -1.00
C ARG A 156 12.09 -12.87 -0.85
N ALA A 157 12.71 -12.88 0.33
CA ALA A 157 14.02 -13.46 0.59
C ALA A 157 13.99 -14.97 0.93
N ASP A 158 13.02 -15.40 1.75
CA ASP A 158 12.88 -16.81 2.19
C ASP A 158 12.44 -17.75 1.08
N HIS A 159 11.98 -17.20 -0.05
CA HIS A 159 11.33 -17.97 -1.08
C HIS A 159 12.18 -18.27 -2.32
N GLY A 160 13.46 -17.87 -2.31
CA GLY A 160 14.47 -18.28 -3.28
C GLY A 160 14.11 -18.03 -4.76
N PRO A 161 15.03 -18.31 -5.70
CA PRO A 161 14.64 -18.43 -7.10
C PRO A 161 13.66 -19.60 -7.23
N VAL A 162 12.48 -19.37 -7.82
CA VAL A 162 11.58 -20.45 -8.26
C VAL A 162 12.44 -21.43 -9.08
N PRO A 163 12.51 -22.72 -8.72
CA PRO A 163 13.35 -23.66 -9.45
C PRO A 163 12.96 -23.62 -10.92
N ARG A 164 13.91 -23.29 -11.78
CA ARG A 164 13.78 -23.13 -13.26
C ARG A 164 13.08 -24.33 -13.96
N ARG A 165 12.93 -25.47 -13.26
CA ARG A 165 12.22 -26.69 -13.69
C ARG A 165 10.69 -26.58 -13.61
N VAL A 166 10.17 -25.60 -12.89
CA VAL A 166 8.76 -25.25 -12.85
C VAL A 166 8.73 -23.82 -13.37
N GLY A 167 8.17 -23.58 -14.56
CA GLY A 167 8.11 -22.25 -15.20
C GLY A 167 7.22 -21.24 -14.47
N GLY A 168 7.25 -21.25 -13.13
CA GLY A 168 6.42 -20.43 -12.27
C GLY A 168 6.87 -18.98 -12.28
N GLN A 169 6.06 -18.13 -12.89
CA GLN A 169 6.15 -16.68 -12.69
C GLN A 169 5.73 -16.38 -11.23
N GLY A 170 6.59 -15.68 -10.50
CA GLY A 170 6.26 -15.09 -9.20
C GLY A 170 5.97 -13.60 -9.38
N GLN A 171 4.90 -13.10 -8.76
CA GLN A 171 4.58 -11.67 -8.78
C GLN A 171 5.29 -10.94 -7.63
N PRO A 172 5.55 -9.62 -7.72
CA PRO A 172 5.99 -8.84 -6.58
C PRO A 172 4.96 -8.91 -5.44
N VAL A 173 5.40 -8.70 -4.21
CA VAL A 173 4.49 -8.61 -3.05
C VAL A 173 3.53 -7.45 -3.25
N HIS A 174 2.24 -7.73 -3.13
CA HIS A 174 1.16 -6.76 -3.27
C HIS A 174 0.61 -6.38 -1.91
N PHE A 175 0.47 -5.07 -1.66
CA PHE A 175 -0.23 -4.56 -0.49
C PHE A 175 -1.64 -4.08 -0.90
N PHE A 176 -2.66 -4.83 -0.49
CA PHE A 176 -4.06 -4.53 -0.75
C PHE A 176 -4.60 -3.57 0.31
N TRP A 177 -4.60 -2.28 -0.03
CA TRP A 177 -5.04 -1.18 0.83
C TRP A 177 -6.50 -1.26 1.29
N GLY A 178 -7.36 -2.01 0.59
CA GLY A 178 -8.76 -2.19 0.98
C GLY A 178 -8.88 -2.91 2.32
N ALA A 179 -8.24 -4.08 2.42
CA ALA A 179 -8.26 -4.94 3.61
C ALA A 179 -7.03 -4.76 4.52
N PHE A 180 -6.01 -4.02 4.06
CA PHE A 180 -4.72 -3.80 4.75
C PHE A 180 -3.86 -5.08 4.82
N ASP A 181 -3.83 -5.84 3.73
CA ASP A 181 -3.21 -7.16 3.64
C ASP A 181 -2.01 -7.18 2.68
N LEU A 182 -1.00 -8.01 3.00
CA LEU A 182 0.09 -8.37 2.10
C LEU A 182 -0.25 -9.70 1.41
N ALA A 183 -0.04 -9.76 0.10
CA ALA A 183 -0.31 -10.94 -0.71
C ALA A 183 0.82 -11.21 -1.70
N THR A 184 1.08 -12.49 -1.94
CA THR A 184 2.00 -12.98 -2.97
C THR A 184 1.29 -14.05 -3.79
N SER A 185 1.47 -14.02 -5.11
CA SER A 185 0.89 -14.99 -6.03
C SER A 185 1.99 -15.82 -6.68
N ARG A 186 1.81 -17.13 -6.68
CA ARG A 186 2.73 -18.09 -7.31
C ARG A 186 1.99 -18.99 -8.27
N PHE A 187 2.55 -19.12 -9.47
CA PHE A 187 2.04 -20.05 -10.46
C PHE A 187 2.96 -21.26 -10.54
N SER A 188 2.38 -22.46 -10.64
CA SER A 188 3.14 -23.69 -10.85
C SER A 188 3.52 -23.90 -12.33
N GLY A 189 3.09 -23.03 -13.23
CA GLY A 189 3.25 -23.21 -14.69
C GLY A 189 2.47 -24.41 -15.27
N ARG A 190 1.75 -25.18 -14.45
CA ARG A 190 0.85 -26.24 -14.92
C ARG A 190 -0.47 -25.62 -15.37
N PRO A 191 -1.06 -26.07 -16.50
CA PRO A 191 -2.40 -25.67 -16.88
C PRO A 191 -3.38 -25.92 -15.73
N ALA A 192 -4.26 -24.95 -15.47
CA ALA A 192 -5.36 -25.16 -14.54
C ALA A 192 -6.24 -26.31 -15.06
N PRO A 193 -6.80 -27.16 -14.17
CA PRO A 193 -7.80 -28.13 -14.57
C PRO A 193 -8.95 -27.43 -15.32
N GLN A 194 -9.54 -28.09 -16.32
CA GLN A 194 -10.71 -27.52 -17.00
C GLN A 194 -11.80 -27.21 -15.97
N HIS A 195 -12.22 -25.94 -15.93
CA HIS A 195 -13.31 -25.52 -15.08
C HIS A 195 -14.58 -26.29 -15.49
N PRO A 196 -15.37 -26.86 -14.55
CA PRO A 196 -16.55 -27.68 -14.87
C PRO A 196 -17.71 -26.99 -15.61
N GLY A 197 -17.51 -25.78 -16.16
CA GLY A 197 -18.53 -24.99 -16.86
C GLY A 197 -19.59 -24.37 -15.93
N GLY A 198 -19.87 -23.06 -16.11
CA GLY A 198 -20.96 -22.40 -15.39
C GLY A 198 -20.95 -20.86 -15.35
N GLY A 199 -19.94 -20.18 -15.89
CA GLY A 199 -19.95 -18.71 -16.01
C GLY A 199 -18.64 -18.15 -16.55
N PRO A 200 -18.63 -16.91 -17.08
CA PRO A 200 -17.44 -16.33 -17.69
C PRO A 200 -16.35 -16.09 -16.64
N VAL A 201 -15.14 -16.54 -16.96
CA VAL A 201 -13.91 -16.14 -16.29
C VAL A 201 -13.48 -14.79 -16.86
N ALA A 202 -13.53 -13.76 -16.02
CA ALA A 202 -12.95 -12.43 -16.28
C ALA A 202 -11.50 -12.35 -15.75
#